data_AF-D8SU57-F1
#
_entry.id   AF-D8SU57-F1
#
_cell.length_a   1.000
_cell.length_b   1.000
_cell.length_c   1.000
_cell.angle_alpha   90.00
_cell.angle_beta   90.00
_cell.angle_gamma   90.00
#
_symmetry.space_group_name_H-M   'P 1'
#
loop_
_entity.id
_entity.type
_entity.pdbx_description
1 polymer ?
#
loop_
_entity_poly.entity_id
_entity_poly.type
_entity_poly.pdbx_seq_one_letter_code
_entity_poly.pdbx_strand_id
1 'polypeptide(L)'
;QVYWLDVDYLLTAKTAQKCAAYFTSVLYVEHWCEENFGKAVLGERELSGDEDELPEHLERLLSVYTKVNEPDSIYGIIYTHNPISQVRLYEHEGNWGKALETYDLLLSSSNNTDVLKGYYKGVVRALQHSGCSQVRDVYSTGLRNIKMELLNDKEFKELQYEGAWKSGKWDLSFDMNPTGDDSLKLGFHGNLLR
;
A
#
# COMPACT_ATOMS: atom_id res chain seq x y z
N GLN A 1 17.71 4.79 -33.13
CA GLN A 1 17.01 3.84 -32.26
C GLN A 1 17.94 3.51 -31.10
N VAL A 2 17.53 3.79 -29.86
CA VAL A 2 18.35 3.59 -28.65
C VAL A 2 18.15 2.20 -28.05
N TYR A 3 17.09 1.49 -28.45
CA TYR A 3 16.75 0.16 -27.94
C TYR A 3 17.05 -0.92 -28.98
N TRP A 4 17.75 -1.98 -28.53
CA TRP A 4 18.38 -2.99 -29.39
C TRP A 4 17.72 -4.38 -29.31
N LEU A 5 16.76 -4.58 -28.41
CA LEU A 5 16.10 -5.88 -28.22
C LEU A 5 14.58 -5.73 -28.30
N ASP A 6 13.93 -6.72 -28.93
CA ASP A 6 12.49 -6.92 -28.95
C ASP A 6 12.10 -7.73 -27.70
N VAL A 7 11.69 -7.04 -26.64
CA VAL A 7 11.34 -7.64 -25.34
C VAL A 7 10.01 -7.06 -24.88
N ASP A 8 9.19 -7.87 -24.23
CA ASP A 8 8.02 -7.38 -23.49
C ASP A 8 8.47 -6.42 -22.37
N TYR A 9 8.29 -5.13 -22.62
CA TYR A 9 8.67 -4.05 -21.71
C TYR A 9 7.84 -4.03 -20.43
N LEU A 10 6.58 -4.48 -20.47
CA LEU A 10 5.72 -4.54 -19.27
C LEU A 10 6.21 -5.62 -18.30
N LEU A 11 6.64 -6.78 -18.85
CA LEU A 11 7.25 -7.84 -18.07
C LEU A 11 8.62 -7.42 -17.51
N THR A 12 9.42 -6.72 -18.33
CA THR A 12 10.74 -6.21 -17.92
C THR A 12 10.62 -5.15 -16.81
N ALA A 13 9.60 -4.30 -16.87
CA ALA A 13 9.27 -3.40 -15.78
C ALA A 13 8.95 -4.15 -14.49
N LYS A 14 8.17 -5.24 -14.57
CA LYS A 14 7.83 -6.08 -13.41
C LYS A 14 9.06 -6.71 -12.75
N THR A 15 10.01 -7.19 -13.56
CA THR A 15 11.25 -7.78 -13.04
C THR A 15 12.15 -6.71 -12.44
N ALA A 16 12.28 -5.55 -13.09
CA ALA A 16 13.01 -4.39 -12.56
C ALA A 16 12.45 -3.93 -11.20
N GLN A 17 11.12 -3.89 -11.06
CA GLN A 17 10.45 -3.54 -9.81
C GLN A 17 10.78 -4.54 -8.68
N LYS A 18 10.84 -5.84 -8.97
CA LYS A 18 11.26 -6.86 -8.00
C LYS A 18 12.72 -6.69 -7.55
N CYS A 19 13.57 -6.17 -8.44
CA CYS A 19 14.97 -5.88 -8.15
C CYS A 19 15.18 -4.53 -7.44
N ALA A 20 14.11 -3.83 -7.03
CA ALA A 20 14.13 -2.47 -6.49
C ALA A 20 14.78 -1.42 -7.43
N ALA A 21 14.83 -1.72 -8.73
CA ALA A 21 15.30 -0.80 -9.76
C ALA A 21 14.10 0.03 -10.28
N TYR A 22 13.65 0.95 -9.45
CA TYR A 22 12.40 1.71 -9.66
C TYR A 22 12.45 2.61 -10.89
N PHE A 23 13.50 3.42 -11.06
CA PHE A 23 13.62 4.32 -12.21
C PHE A 23 13.71 3.57 -13.55
N THR A 24 14.40 2.42 -13.59
CA THR A 24 14.42 1.58 -14.80
C THR A 24 13.05 0.98 -15.08
N SER A 25 12.27 0.65 -14.05
CA SER A 25 10.89 0.19 -14.22
C SER A 25 10.00 1.28 -14.81
N VAL A 26 10.14 2.54 -14.37
CA VAL A 26 9.40 3.67 -14.95
C VAL A 26 9.76 3.83 -16.42
N LEU A 27 11.06 3.84 -16.74
CA LEU A 27 11.56 3.98 -18.11
C LEU A 27 10.95 2.92 -19.06
N TYR A 28 10.88 1.66 -18.63
CA TYR A 28 10.29 0.61 -19.44
C TYR A 28 8.77 0.78 -19.62
N VAL A 29 8.06 1.26 -18.61
CA VAL A 29 6.61 1.51 -18.74
C VAL A 29 6.33 2.71 -19.63
N GLU A 30 7.09 3.81 -19.51
CA GLU A 30 6.97 4.97 -20.38
C GLU A 30 7.21 4.58 -21.84
N HIS A 31 8.23 3.75 -22.10
CA HIS A 31 8.50 3.28 -23.44
C HIS A 31 7.36 2.40 -24.01
N TRP A 32 6.81 1.50 -23.20
CA TRP A 32 5.65 0.70 -23.60
C TRP A 32 4.45 1.60 -23.95
N CYS A 33 4.22 2.67 -23.17
CA CYS A 33 3.19 3.67 -23.48
C CYS A 33 3.50 4.43 -24.78
N GLU A 34 4.76 4.77 -25.05
CA GLU A 34 5.16 5.41 -26.31
C GLU A 34 4.89 4.54 -27.53
N GLU A 35 5.20 3.24 -27.47
CA GLU A 35 4.97 2.31 -28.58
C GLU A 35 3.48 2.11 -28.86
N ASN A 36 2.66 2.05 -27.81
CA ASN A 36 1.24 1.72 -27.94
C ASN A 36 0.36 2.96 -28.22
N PHE A 37 0.73 4.13 -27.69
CA PHE A 37 -0.08 5.36 -27.75
C PHE A 37 0.56 6.51 -28.54
N GLY A 38 1.81 6.39 -28.97
CA GLY A 38 2.49 7.39 -29.80
C GLY A 38 2.79 8.72 -29.09
N LYS A 39 2.67 8.78 -27.76
CA LYS A 39 2.99 9.96 -26.93
C LYS A 39 3.63 9.52 -25.61
N ALA A 40 4.74 10.18 -25.24
CA ALA A 40 5.47 9.98 -23.98
C ALA A 40 4.76 10.54 -22.74
N VAL A 41 3.65 11.25 -22.93
CA VAL A 41 2.88 11.85 -21.85
C VAL A 41 1.70 10.93 -21.60
N LEU A 42 1.56 10.48 -20.35
CA LEU A 42 0.34 9.92 -19.77
C LEU A 42 -0.78 10.94 -19.95
N GLY A 43 -1.39 10.95 -21.14
CA GLY A 43 -2.35 11.96 -21.55
C GLY A 43 -3.75 11.57 -21.11
N GLU A 44 -4.60 12.58 -20.91
CA GLU A 44 -6.03 12.60 -20.53
C GLU A 44 -6.96 11.55 -21.17
N ARG A 45 -6.48 10.75 -22.13
CA ARG A 45 -7.26 9.86 -23.00
C ARG A 45 -7.34 8.40 -22.53
N GLU A 46 -6.68 8.06 -21.43
CA GLU A 46 -6.86 6.79 -20.70
C GLU A 46 -8.11 6.80 -19.80
N LEU A 47 -8.77 7.96 -19.63
CA LEU A 47 -9.85 8.18 -18.66
C LEU A 47 -11.27 7.94 -19.21
N SER A 48 -11.42 7.48 -20.46
CA SER A 48 -12.71 7.17 -21.07
C SER A 48 -12.99 5.68 -21.23
N GLY A 49 -12.13 4.82 -20.68
CA GLY A 49 -12.33 3.37 -20.63
C GLY A 49 -12.83 2.95 -19.25
N ASP A 50 -14.02 2.37 -19.23
CA ASP A 50 -14.69 1.60 -18.18
C ASP A 50 -14.24 1.82 -16.71
N GLU A 51 -15.16 2.39 -15.94
CA GLU A 51 -15.00 3.07 -14.63
C GLU A 51 -14.48 2.23 -13.44
N ASP A 52 -14.07 0.96 -13.62
CA ASP A 52 -13.87 0.04 -12.49
C ASP A 52 -12.45 -0.53 -12.32
N GLU A 53 -11.57 -0.53 -13.33
CA GLU A 53 -10.21 -1.08 -13.20
C GLU A 53 -9.12 -0.14 -13.72
N LEU A 54 -8.13 0.14 -12.87
CA LEU A 54 -6.96 0.94 -13.24
C LEU A 54 -6.10 0.13 -14.23
N PRO A 55 -5.76 0.66 -15.43
CA PRO A 55 -4.89 -0.01 -16.38
C PRO A 55 -3.62 -0.55 -15.71
N GLU A 56 -3.21 -1.77 -16.07
CA GLU A 56 -2.09 -2.49 -15.41
C GLU A 56 -0.79 -1.67 -15.37
N HIS A 57 -0.55 -0.85 -16.40
CA HIS A 57 0.62 0.01 -16.50
C HIS A 57 0.57 1.18 -15.51
N LEU A 58 -0.61 1.77 -15.26
CA LEU A 58 -0.81 2.82 -14.27
C LEU A 58 -0.71 2.29 -12.85
N GLU A 59 -1.24 1.10 -12.57
CA GLU A 59 -1.08 0.46 -11.25
C GLU A 59 0.41 0.22 -10.95
N ARG A 60 1.15 -0.28 -11.94
CA ARG A 60 2.59 -0.51 -11.81
C ARG A 60 3.34 0.79 -11.58
N LEU A 61 3.09 1.84 -12.37
CA LEU A 61 3.71 3.14 -12.15
C LEU A 61 3.40 3.68 -10.75
N LEU A 62 2.14 3.62 -10.31
CA LEU A 62 1.74 4.08 -8.99
C LEU A 62 2.48 3.32 -7.88
N SER A 63 2.63 2.00 -8.01
CA SER A 63 3.40 1.19 -7.06
C SER A 63 4.91 1.49 -7.06
N VAL A 64 5.45 2.01 -8.16
CA VAL A 64 6.85 2.43 -8.27
C VAL A 64 7.03 3.83 -7.65
N TYR A 65 6.19 4.79 -8.01
CA TYR A 65 6.26 6.15 -7.48
C TYR A 65 6.01 6.24 -5.97
N THR A 66 5.08 5.43 -5.45
CA THR A 66 4.88 5.29 -3.99
C THR A 66 6.14 4.81 -3.26
N LYS A 67 7.01 4.01 -3.91
CA LYS A 67 8.30 3.57 -3.36
C LYS A 67 9.43 4.57 -3.54
N VAL A 68 9.41 5.33 -4.63
CA VAL A 68 10.37 6.41 -4.92
C VAL A 68 10.10 7.64 -4.04
N ASN A 69 8.90 7.75 -3.46
CA ASN A 69 8.49 8.83 -2.56
C ASN A 69 8.53 10.21 -3.25
N GLU A 70 8.17 10.26 -4.53
CA GLU A 70 8.04 11.50 -5.31
C GLU A 70 6.55 11.88 -5.45
N PRO A 71 6.08 12.92 -4.73
CA PRO A 71 4.66 13.27 -4.69
C PRO A 71 4.16 13.80 -6.05
N ASP A 72 4.96 14.60 -6.76
CA ASP A 72 4.55 15.24 -8.02
C ASP A 72 4.16 14.22 -9.10
N SER A 73 4.90 13.12 -9.18
CA SER A 73 4.65 12.02 -10.13
C SER A 73 3.36 11.27 -9.83
N ILE A 74 2.95 11.22 -8.56
CA ILE A 74 1.70 10.58 -8.12
C ILE A 74 0.49 11.44 -8.55
N TYR A 75 0.56 12.77 -8.41
CA TYR A 75 -0.50 13.66 -8.89
C TYR A 75 -0.70 13.59 -10.40
N GLY A 76 0.36 13.37 -11.17
CA GLY A 76 0.27 13.19 -12.63
C GLY A 76 -0.49 11.93 -13.05
N ILE A 77 -0.55 10.92 -12.18
CA ILE A 77 -1.19 9.61 -12.45
C ILE A 77 -2.60 9.56 -11.86
N ILE A 78 -2.80 10.14 -10.68
CA ILE A 78 -4.08 10.10 -9.95
C ILE A 78 -4.98 11.26 -10.40
N TYR A 79 -5.56 11.14 -11.58
CA TYR A 79 -6.72 11.95 -12.00
C TYR A 79 -8.04 11.18 -11.90
N THR A 80 -7.99 9.87 -11.65
CA THR A 80 -9.17 9.01 -11.58
C THR A 80 -9.90 9.23 -10.24
N HIS A 81 -11.22 9.39 -10.29
CA HIS A 81 -12.10 9.46 -9.11
C HIS A 81 -12.22 8.13 -8.32
N ASN A 82 -11.31 7.18 -8.56
CA ASN A 82 -11.31 5.90 -7.87
C ASN A 82 -10.88 6.08 -6.40
N PRO A 83 -11.66 5.59 -5.43
CA PRO A 83 -11.35 5.71 -4.01
C PRO A 83 -10.00 5.10 -3.62
N ILE A 84 -9.53 4.06 -4.31
CA ILE A 84 -8.23 3.41 -4.05
C ILE A 84 -7.07 4.36 -4.39
N SER A 85 -7.17 5.06 -5.51
CA SER A 85 -6.17 6.05 -5.92
C SER A 85 -6.19 7.25 -4.96
N GLN A 86 -7.38 7.73 -4.57
CA GLN A 86 -7.52 8.82 -3.61
C GLN A 86 -6.92 8.48 -2.24
N VAL A 87 -7.12 7.25 -1.75
CA VAL A 87 -6.49 6.77 -0.51
C VAL A 87 -4.97 6.91 -0.57
N ARG A 88 -4.35 6.41 -1.65
CA ARG A 88 -2.90 6.49 -1.82
C ARG A 88 -2.42 7.95 -1.84
N LEU A 89 -3.19 8.83 -2.47
CA LEU A 89 -2.90 10.26 -2.44
C LEU A 89 -2.94 10.84 -1.03
N TYR A 90 -4.00 10.56 -0.26
CA TYR A 90 -4.15 11.07 1.09
C TYR A 90 -3.08 10.54 2.06
N GLU A 91 -2.62 9.28 1.88
CA GLU A 91 -1.47 8.74 2.63
C GLU A 91 -0.20 9.56 2.35
N HIS A 92 0.05 9.94 1.10
CA HIS A 92 1.23 10.75 0.72
C HIS A 92 1.13 12.22 1.15
N GLU A 93 -0.06 12.82 1.11
CA GLU A 93 -0.30 14.18 1.62
C GLU A 93 -0.22 14.29 3.15
N GLY A 94 -0.24 13.15 3.85
CA GLY A 94 -0.38 13.11 5.31
C GLY A 94 -1.76 13.53 5.79
N ASN A 95 -2.77 13.52 4.91
CA ASN A 95 -4.14 13.84 5.25
C ASN A 95 -4.89 12.59 5.75
N TRP A 96 -4.53 12.15 6.94
CA TRP A 96 -5.04 10.91 7.54
C TRP A 96 -6.54 10.94 7.84
N GLY A 97 -7.14 12.13 7.99
CA GLY A 97 -8.58 12.27 8.21
C GLY A 97 -9.39 11.84 6.98
N LYS A 98 -9.05 12.39 5.80
CA LYS A 98 -9.69 12.00 4.54
C LYS A 98 -9.37 10.57 4.15
N ALA A 99 -8.13 10.13 4.40
CA ALA A 99 -7.74 8.73 4.17
C ALA A 99 -8.65 7.77 4.96
N LEU A 100 -8.88 8.06 6.25
CA LEU A 100 -9.74 7.25 7.11
C LEU A 100 -11.18 7.17 6.59
N GLU A 101 -11.76 8.30 6.18
CA GLU A 101 -13.10 8.35 5.60
C GLU A 101 -13.19 7.48 4.34
N THR A 102 -12.22 7.60 3.43
CA THR A 102 -12.19 6.78 2.22
C THR A 102 -11.97 5.29 2.51
N TYR A 103 -11.17 4.93 3.51
CA TYR A 103 -11.04 3.54 3.95
C TYR A 103 -12.34 2.98 4.50
N ASP A 104 -13.10 3.76 5.27
CA ASP A 104 -14.39 3.33 5.81
C ASP A 104 -15.42 3.09 4.70
N LEU A 105 -15.44 3.97 3.69
CA LEU A 105 -16.24 3.77 2.47
C LEU A 105 -15.83 2.50 1.72
N LEU A 106 -14.52 2.25 1.57
CA LEU A 106 -13.99 1.05 0.91
C LEU A 106 -14.26 -0.26 1.69
N LEU A 107 -14.22 -0.20 3.02
CA LEU A 107 -14.59 -1.32 3.90
C LEU A 107 -16.08 -1.64 3.79
N SER A 108 -16.92 -0.60 3.63
CA SER A 108 -18.37 -0.75 3.48
C SER A 108 -18.79 -1.29 2.11
N SER A 109 -18.01 -0.99 1.06
CA SER A 109 -18.32 -1.41 -0.32
C SER A 109 -17.71 -2.75 -0.73
N SER A 110 -16.62 -3.18 -0.09
CA SER A 110 -15.89 -4.40 -0.49
C SER A 110 -16.27 -5.63 0.33
N ASN A 111 -16.51 -6.76 -0.36
CA ASN A 111 -16.74 -8.06 0.28
C ASN A 111 -15.52 -9.00 0.21
N ASN A 112 -14.42 -8.58 -0.44
CA ASN A 112 -13.27 -9.45 -0.67
C ASN A 112 -12.36 -9.46 0.58
N THR A 113 -12.19 -10.64 1.18
CA THR A 113 -11.48 -10.81 2.46
C THR A 113 -10.04 -10.34 2.42
N ASP A 114 -9.32 -10.53 1.30
CA ASP A 114 -7.91 -10.16 1.18
C ASP A 114 -7.71 -8.66 0.94
N VAL A 115 -8.59 -8.04 0.16
CA VAL A 115 -8.59 -6.59 -0.06
C VAL A 115 -8.97 -5.88 1.24
N LEU A 116 -9.97 -6.39 1.96
CA LEU A 116 -10.35 -5.90 3.28
C LEU A 116 -9.18 -5.93 4.27
N LYS A 117 -8.33 -6.96 4.27
CA LYS A 117 -7.12 -7.00 5.13
C LYS A 117 -6.21 -5.80 4.85
N GLY A 118 -6.02 -5.45 3.59
CA GLY A 118 -5.26 -4.26 3.18
C GLY A 118 -5.86 -2.97 3.74
N TYR A 119 -7.18 -2.80 3.62
CA TYR A 119 -7.88 -1.61 4.12
C TYR A 119 -7.84 -1.51 5.65
N TYR A 120 -8.02 -2.62 6.38
CA TYR A 120 -7.88 -2.65 7.84
C TYR A 120 -6.48 -2.20 8.30
N LYS A 121 -5.43 -2.60 7.58
CA LYS A 121 -4.06 -2.12 7.85
C LYS A 121 -3.94 -0.62 7.60
N GLY A 122 -4.52 -0.12 6.52
CA GLY A 122 -4.58 1.31 6.18
C GLY A 122 -5.28 2.15 7.26
N VAL A 123 -6.43 1.68 7.76
CA VAL A 123 -7.16 2.32 8.87
C VAL A 123 -6.29 2.42 10.12
N VAL A 124 -5.61 1.34 10.50
CA VAL A 124 -4.73 1.34 11.68
C VAL A 124 -3.56 2.33 11.51
N ARG A 125 -2.97 2.41 10.31
CA ARG A 125 -1.93 3.40 10.00
C ARG A 125 -2.47 4.83 10.09
N ALA A 126 -3.63 5.11 9.51
CA ALA A 126 -4.27 6.43 9.56
C ALA A 126 -4.60 6.85 11.01
N LEU A 127 -5.10 5.92 11.84
CA LEU A 127 -5.35 6.18 13.26
C LEU A 127 -4.06 6.42 14.05
N GLN A 128 -2.97 5.72 13.70
CA GLN A 128 -1.67 5.89 14.34
C GLN A 128 -1.03 7.24 14.01
N HIS A 129 -1.13 7.69 12.76
CA HIS A 129 -0.59 8.99 12.35
C HIS A 129 -1.47 10.18 12.78
N SER A 130 -2.78 9.99 12.94
CA SER A 130 -3.69 11.03 13.46
C SER A 130 -3.59 11.24 14.98
N GLY A 131 -2.85 10.38 15.71
CA GLY A 131 -2.64 10.51 17.16
C GLY A 131 -3.74 9.88 18.03
N CYS A 132 -4.71 9.19 17.42
CA CYS A 132 -5.83 8.55 18.10
C CYS A 132 -5.45 7.18 18.70
N SER A 133 -4.51 7.17 19.65
CA SER A 133 -3.95 5.93 20.24
C SER A 133 -5.01 5.05 20.92
N GLN A 134 -5.94 5.65 21.65
CA GLN A 134 -7.01 4.91 22.35
C GLN A 134 -8.01 4.26 21.38
N VAL A 135 -8.44 5.01 20.36
CA VAL A 135 -9.38 4.51 19.34
C VAL A 135 -8.73 3.38 18.55
N ARG A 136 -7.46 3.53 18.18
CA ARG A 136 -6.66 2.47 17.56
C ARG A 136 -6.63 1.21 18.42
N ASP A 137 -6.42 1.33 19.73
CA ASP A 137 -6.32 0.17 20.61
C ASP A 137 -7.66 -0.57 20.73
N VAL A 138 -8.76 0.17 20.87
CA VAL A 138 -10.12 -0.41 20.83
C VAL A 138 -10.39 -1.09 19.49
N TYR A 139 -10.02 -0.44 18.38
CA TYR A 139 -10.18 -0.99 17.04
C TYR A 139 -9.38 -2.27 16.86
N SER A 140 -8.09 -2.26 17.24
CA SER A 140 -7.22 -3.44 17.15
C SER A 140 -7.75 -4.60 18.01
N THR A 141 -8.26 -4.32 19.21
CA THR A 141 -8.89 -5.32 20.09
C THR A 141 -10.17 -5.88 19.46
N GLY A 142 -11.00 -5.03 18.86
CA GLY A 142 -12.19 -5.44 18.11
C GLY A 142 -11.84 -6.34 16.92
N LEU A 143 -10.82 -5.98 16.14
CA LEU A 143 -10.35 -6.80 15.02
C LEU A 143 -9.82 -8.17 15.46
N ARG A 144 -9.09 -8.23 16.58
CA ARG A 144 -8.60 -9.50 17.14
C ARG A 144 -9.75 -10.46 17.44
N ASN A 145 -10.86 -9.94 17.99
CA ASN A 145 -12.03 -10.74 18.33
C ASN A 145 -12.85 -11.17 17.10
N ILE A 146 -12.87 -10.34 16.05
CA ILE A 146 -13.71 -10.57 14.86
C ILE A 146 -13.00 -11.42 13.81
N LYS A 147 -11.67 -11.35 13.69
CA LYS A 147 -10.95 -11.90 12.52
C LYS A 147 -9.59 -12.51 12.90
N MET A 148 -9.62 -13.76 13.36
CA MET A 148 -8.44 -14.56 13.76
C MET A 148 -7.39 -14.74 12.65
N GLU A 149 -7.75 -14.65 11.37
CA GLU A 149 -6.79 -14.76 10.27
C GLU A 149 -5.90 -13.52 10.08
N LEU A 150 -6.37 -12.34 10.51
CA LEU A 150 -5.65 -11.06 10.33
C LEU A 150 -4.47 -10.92 11.30
N LEU A 151 -4.50 -11.70 12.38
CA LEU A 151 -3.46 -11.76 13.42
C LEU A 151 -2.16 -12.40 12.94
N ASN A 152 -2.18 -13.25 11.90
CA ASN A 152 -0.98 -13.94 11.43
C ASN A 152 -0.12 -13.13 10.44
N ASP A 153 -0.64 -12.00 9.95
CA ASP A 153 0.12 -11.13 9.05
C ASP A 153 1.24 -10.39 9.80
N LYS A 154 2.48 -10.60 9.35
CA LYS A 154 3.69 -9.99 9.94
C LYS A 154 3.61 -8.46 10.01
N GLU A 155 3.09 -7.83 8.96
CA GLU A 155 2.94 -6.37 8.89
C GLU A 155 1.94 -5.83 9.91
N PHE A 156 0.86 -6.57 10.19
CA PHE A 156 -0.14 -6.12 11.16
C PHE A 156 0.40 -6.22 12.58
N LYS A 157 1.15 -7.29 12.89
CA LYS A 157 1.90 -7.39 14.15
C LYS A 157 2.88 -6.23 14.30
N GLU A 158 3.64 -5.92 13.26
CA GLU A 158 4.61 -4.82 13.27
C GLU A 158 3.96 -3.46 13.57
N LEU A 159 2.81 -3.15 12.96
CA LEU A 159 2.07 -1.91 13.24
C LEU A 159 1.57 -1.85 14.68
N GLN A 160 1.08 -2.98 15.22
CA GLN A 160 0.65 -3.02 16.62
C GLN A 160 1.82 -2.85 17.59
N TYR A 161 2.97 -3.45 17.28
CA TYR A 161 4.19 -3.28 18.05
C TYR A 161 4.69 -1.82 18.01
N GLU A 162 4.72 -1.18 16.84
CA GLU A 162 5.04 0.25 16.73
C GLU A 162 4.05 1.11 17.54
N GLY A 163 2.76 0.77 17.47
CA GLY A 163 1.73 1.48 18.20
C GLY A 163 1.87 1.37 19.71
N ALA A 164 2.20 0.17 20.20
CA ALA A 164 2.49 -0.13 21.60
C ALA A 164 3.71 0.63 22.10
N TRP A 165 4.80 0.59 21.31
CA TRP A 165 6.05 1.30 21.58
C TRP A 165 5.79 2.80 21.75
N LYS A 166 5.07 3.42 20.80
CA LYS A 166 4.72 4.86 20.87
C LYS A 166 3.85 5.21 22.07
N SER A 167 3.03 4.28 22.55
CA SER A 167 2.13 4.50 23.68
C SER A 167 2.73 4.09 25.02
N GLY A 168 3.96 3.56 25.05
CA GLY A 168 4.60 3.04 26.26
C GLY A 168 3.84 1.87 26.91
N LYS A 169 3.07 1.11 26.12
CA LYS A 169 2.28 -0.03 26.60
C LYS A 169 3.06 -1.31 26.38
N TRP A 170 3.75 -1.77 27.43
CA TRP A 170 4.63 -2.93 27.39
C TRP A 170 3.93 -4.25 27.77
N ASP A 171 2.74 -4.20 28.36
CA ASP A 171 2.00 -5.37 28.87
C ASP A 171 1.19 -6.12 27.80
N LEU A 172 1.47 -5.90 26.50
CA LEU A 172 0.76 -6.60 25.45
C LEU A 172 1.30 -8.02 25.33
N SER A 173 0.58 -8.98 25.90
CA SER A 173 0.70 -10.39 25.53
C SER A 173 0.15 -10.57 24.11
N PHE A 174 0.94 -10.20 23.12
CA PHE A 174 0.76 -10.80 21.80
C PHE A 174 0.94 -12.30 22.01
N ASP A 175 -0.02 -13.12 21.57
CA ASP A 175 0.09 -14.57 21.64
C ASP A 175 1.35 -15.02 20.88
N MET A 176 2.47 -15.05 21.62
CA MET A 176 3.66 -15.80 21.30
C MET A 176 3.26 -17.24 21.53
N ASN A 177 2.65 -17.88 20.52
CA ASN A 177 2.74 -19.33 20.44
C ASN A 177 4.24 -19.64 20.33
N PRO A 178 4.88 -20.17 21.39
CA PRO A 178 6.32 -20.37 21.39
C PRO A 178 6.59 -21.70 20.71
N THR A 179 6.32 -21.79 19.41
CA THR A 179 6.87 -22.88 18.60
C THR A 179 8.30 -22.51 18.23
N GLY A 180 9.19 -22.59 19.22
CA GLY A 180 10.59 -23.01 19.14
C GLY A 180 11.58 -22.40 18.14
N ASP A 181 11.20 -21.59 17.15
CA ASP A 181 12.10 -21.21 16.04
C ASP A 181 11.80 -19.82 15.43
N ASP A 182 10.98 -19.00 16.11
CA ASP A 182 10.42 -17.75 15.56
C ASP A 182 11.25 -16.49 15.87
N SER A 183 12.48 -16.64 16.36
CA SER A 183 13.41 -15.51 16.58
C SER A 183 13.74 -14.73 15.29
N LEU A 184 13.51 -15.33 14.12
CA LEU A 184 13.64 -14.71 12.80
C LEU A 184 12.31 -14.24 12.19
N LYS A 185 11.17 -14.41 12.88
CA LYS A 185 9.83 -14.07 12.36
C LYS A 185 9.22 -12.79 12.93
N LEU A 186 9.78 -12.20 13.98
CA LEU A 186 9.38 -10.88 14.45
C LEU A 186 10.03 -9.78 13.60
N GLY A 187 9.24 -8.78 13.22
CA GLY A 187 9.74 -7.58 12.53
C GLY A 187 10.60 -6.71 13.44
N PHE A 188 11.03 -5.55 12.93
CA PHE A 188 11.96 -4.66 13.64
C PHE A 188 11.41 -4.22 15.00
N HIS A 189 10.17 -3.76 15.06
CA HIS A 189 9.51 -3.32 16.29
C HIS A 189 9.19 -4.47 17.23
N GLY A 190 8.90 -5.66 16.69
CA GLY A 190 8.76 -6.86 17.50
C GLY A 190 10.05 -7.21 18.26
N ASN A 191 11.21 -7.04 17.63
CA ASN A 191 12.50 -7.30 18.30
C ASN A 191 12.86 -6.24 19.34
N LEU A 192 12.36 -5.00 19.21
CA LEU A 192 12.59 -3.93 20.18
C LEU A 192 11.79 -4.10 21.48
N LEU A 193 10.63 -4.76 21.42
CA LEU A 193 9.74 -4.98 22.56
C LEU A 193 10.05 -6.27 23.36
N ARG A 194 11.07 -7.03 22.94
CA ARG A 194 11.55 -8.23 23.64
C ARG A 194 12.54 -7.87 24.73
#